data_AF-A0A0J8G2R3-F1
#
_entry.id   AF-A0A0J8G2R3-F1
#
_cell.length_a   1.000
_cell.length_b   1.000
_cell.length_c   1.000
_cell.angle_alpha   90.00
_cell.angle_beta   90.00
_cell.angle_gamma   90.00
#
_symmetry.space_group_name_H-M   'P 1'
#
loop_
_entity.id
_entity.type
_entity.pdbx_description
1 polymer ?
#
loop_
_entity_poly.entity_id
_entity_poly.type
_entity_poly.pdbx_seq_one_letter_code
_entity_poly.pdbx_strand_id
1 'polypeptide(L)' 'MSGDDRVLSRLYRQLAQSERHMDQVSTNARDSEDSEERSMFFEQMIEAKSGLVSDMALSSAYTSYVHDTVKSVINGF' A
#
# COMPACT_ATOMS: atom_id res chain seq x y z
N MET A 1 15.46 -18.26 8.92
CA MET A 1 14.79 -17.44 7.89
C MET A 1 13.44 -16.95 8.40
N SER A 2 13.38 -16.18 9.49
CA SER A 2 12.10 -15.84 10.16
C SER A 2 11.78 -14.33 10.19
N GLY A 3 12.62 -13.52 9.53
CA GLY A 3 12.40 -12.07 9.37
C GLY A 3 11.54 -11.73 8.15
N ASP A 4 11.60 -12.56 7.12
CA ASP A 4 11.05 -12.28 5.78
C ASP A 4 9.52 -12.46 5.68
N ASP A 5 8.95 -13.52 6.28
CA ASP A 5 7.48 -13.75 6.28
C ASP A 5 6.68 -12.60 6.91
N ARG A 6 7.32 -11.80 7.77
CA ARG A 6 6.69 -10.65 8.43
C ARG A 6 6.61 -9.43 7.53
N VAL A 7 7.43 -9.35 6.48
CA VAL A 7 7.48 -8.20 5.56
C VAL A 7 6.18 -8.11 4.77
N LEU A 8 5.76 -9.19 4.11
CA LEU A 8 4.48 -9.23 3.39
C LEU A 8 3.30 -8.98 4.32
N SER A 9 3.28 -9.64 5.48
CA SER A 9 2.22 -9.44 6.49
C SER A 9 2.12 -7.99 6.95
N ARG A 10 3.25 -7.30 7.11
CA ARG A 10 3.30 -5.88 7.47
C ARG A 10 2.81 -5.00 6.32
N LEU A 11 3.26 -5.26 5.09
CA LEU A 11 2.85 -4.52 3.89
C LEU A 11 1.34 -4.66 3.64
N TYR A 12 0.78 -5.87 3.74
CA TYR A 12 -0.66 -6.08 3.62
C TYR A 12 -1.45 -5.35 4.72
N ARG A 13 -0.92 -5.31 5.95
CA ARG A 13 -1.56 -4.55 7.03
C ARG A 13 -1.53 -3.05 6.78
N GLN A 14 -0.41 -2.52 6.26
CA GLN A 14 -0.29 -1.11 5.87
C GLN A 14 -1.26 -0.77 4.72
N LEU A 15 -1.35 -1.64 3.71
CA LEU A 15 -2.29 -1.52 2.60
C LEU A 15 -3.73 -1.45 3.11
N ALA A 16 -4.15 -2.40 3.94
CA ALA A 16 -5.50 -2.45 4.50
C ALA A 16 -5.83 -1.24 5.41
N GLN A 17 -4.83 -0.68 6.11
CA GLN A 17 -5.01 0.54 6.89
C GLN A 17 -5.17 1.77 5.99
N SER A 18 -4.38 1.85 4.92
CA SER A 18 -4.43 2.95 3.96
C SER A 18 -5.73 2.94 3.13
N GLU A 19 -6.24 1.76 2.75
CA GLU A 19 -7.56 1.62 2.10
C GLU A 19 -8.69 2.15 2.99
N ARG A 20 -8.72 1.75 4.26
CA ARG A 20 -9.73 2.25 5.22
C ARG A 20 -9.63 3.76 5.43
N HIS A 21 -8.42 4.30 5.48
CA HIS A 21 -8.21 5.73 5.60
C HIS A 21 -8.71 6.47 4.35
N MET A 22 -8.46 5.94 3.16
CA MET A 22 -8.96 6.49 1.90
C MET A 22 -10.49 6.50 1.84
N ASP A 23 -11.15 5.42 2.28
CA ASP A 23 -12.62 5.35 2.34
C ASP A 23 -13.21 6.41 3.29
N GLN A 24 -12.55 6.65 4.43
CA GLN A 24 -12.94 7.71 5.36
C GLN A 24 -12.76 9.11 4.77
N VAL A 25 -11.59 9.39 4.17
CA VAL A 25 -11.30 10.68 3.52
C VAL A 25 -12.28 10.94 2.37
N SER A 26 -12.60 9.91 1.57
CA SER A 26 -13.58 10.00 0.49
C SER A 26 -14.99 10.28 0.99
N THR A 27 -15.38 9.74 2.15
CA THR A 27 -16.70 9.99 2.75
C THR A 27 -16.76 11.43 3.26
N ASN A 28 -15.73 11.87 4.00
CA ASN A 28 -15.64 13.24 4.51
C ASN A 28 -15.59 14.30 3.40
N ALA A 29 -14.89 14.02 2.29
CA ALA A 29 -14.87 14.88 1.11
C ALA A 29 -16.26 15.04 0.48
N ARG A 30 -17.06 13.98 0.51
CA ARG A 30 -18.40 13.97 -0.09
C ARG A 30 -19.42 14.70 0.79
N ASP A 31 -19.25 14.61 2.11
CA ASP A 31 -20.14 15.24 3.09
C ASP A 31 -19.75 16.70 3.39
N SER A 32 -18.56 17.15 2.97
CA SER A 32 -18.14 18.54 3.13
C SER A 32 -18.86 19.48 2.15
N GLU A 33 -19.57 20.46 2.71
CA GLU A 33 -20.26 21.51 1.95
C GLU A 33 -19.30 22.64 1.54
N ASP A 34 -18.16 22.77 2.22
CA ASP A 34 -17.16 23.79 1.94
C ASP A 34 -16.19 23.35 0.83
N SER A 35 -15.85 24.29 -0.07
CA SER A 35 -14.97 24.01 -1.20
C SER A 35 -13.49 23.92 -0.80
N GLU A 36 -13.09 24.61 0.26
CA GLU A 36 -11.72 24.61 0.76
C GLU A 36 -11.42 23.31 1.51
N GLU A 37 -12.32 22.89 2.40
CA GLU A 37 -12.27 21.55 3.02
C GLU A 37 -12.24 20.41 1.98
N ARG A 38 -13.08 20.47 0.94
CA ARG A 38 -13.06 19.47 -0.15
C ARG A 38 -11.72 19.39 -0.88
N SER A 39 -11.07 20.53 -1.08
CA SER A 39 -9.74 20.58 -1.71
C SER A 39 -8.69 19.93 -0.81
N MET A 40 -8.74 20.19 0.50
CA MET A 40 -7.86 19.53 1.48
C MET A 40 -8.06 18.01 1.51
N PHE A 41 -9.30 17.52 1.51
CA PHE A 41 -9.56 16.08 1.47
C PHE A 41 -9.10 15.45 0.15
N PHE A 42 -9.18 16.17 -0.97
CA PHE A 42 -8.67 15.69 -2.25
C PHE A 42 -7.14 15.52 -2.23
N GLU A 43 -6.40 16.48 -1.65
CA GLU A 43 -4.95 16.36 -1.45
C GLU A 43 -4.59 15.16 -0.57
N GLN A 44 -5.29 14.98 0.56
CA GLN A 44 -5.11 13.81 1.45
C GLN A 44 -5.37 12.49 0.70
N MET A 45 -6.34 12.48 -0.21
CA MET A 45 -6.67 11.30 -1.01
C MET A 45 -5.59 10.97 -2.04
N ILE A 46 -4.96 11.98 -2.64
CA ILE A 46 -3.81 11.81 -3.54
C ILE A 46 -2.63 11.21 -2.77
N GLU A 47 -2.35 11.74 -1.59
CA GLU A 47 -1.23 11.28 -0.76
C GLU A 47 -1.44 9.82 -0.31
N ALA A 48 -2.66 9.49 0.15
CA ALA A 48 -3.03 8.11 0.51
C ALA A 48 -2.92 7.14 -0.68
N LYS A 49 -3.37 7.54 -1.88
CA LYS A 49 -3.24 6.73 -3.10
C LYS A 49 -1.78 6.51 -3.49
N SER A 50 -0.94 7.53 -3.37
CA SER A 50 0.50 7.41 -3.64
C SER A 50 1.14 6.37 -2.71
N GLY A 51 0.80 6.41 -1.42
CA GLY A 51 1.22 5.40 -0.44
C GLY A 51 0.78 3.98 -0.80
N LEU A 52 -0.50 3.80 -1.18
CA LEU A 52 -1.03 2.50 -1.62
C LEU A 52 -0.29 1.92 -2.81
N VAL A 53 -0.01 2.74 -3.83
CA VAL A 53 0.72 2.31 -5.03
C VAL A 53 2.15 1.89 -4.66
N SER A 54 2.80 2.63 -3.77
CA SER A 54 4.14 2.31 -3.29
C SER A 54 4.18 0.99 -2.52
N ASP A 55 3.27 0.79 -1.58
CA ASP A 55 3.18 -0.45 -0.78
C ASP A 55 2.89 -1.67 -1.67
N MET A 56 2.00 -1.51 -2.66
CA MET A 56 1.69 -2.58 -3.63
C MET A 56 2.89 -2.91 -4.53
N ALA A 57 3.61 -1.90 -5.01
CA ALA A 57 4.82 -2.10 -5.79
C ALA A 57 5.91 -2.80 -4.96
N LEU A 58 6.09 -2.42 -3.69
CA LEU A 58 7.06 -3.03 -2.79
C LEU A 58 6.71 -4.50 -2.51
N SER A 59 5.43 -4.80 -2.25
CA SER A 59 4.96 -6.17 -2.03
C SER A 59 5.17 -7.05 -3.28
N SER A 60 4.91 -6.50 -4.47
CA SER A 60 5.10 -7.20 -5.75
C SER A 60 6.58 -7.48 -6.03
N ALA A 61 7.44 -6.46 -5.84
CA ALA A 61 8.88 -6.59 -6.01
C ALA A 61 9.47 -7.61 -5.03
N TYR A 62 9.02 -7.59 -3.78
CA TYR A 62 9.45 -8.54 -2.75
C TYR A 62 9.04 -9.98 -3.10
N THR A 63 7.80 -10.18 -3.54
CA THR A 63 7.32 -11.50 -3.98
C THR A 63 8.13 -12.03 -5.16
N SER A 64 8.42 -11.17 -6.13
CA SER A 64 9.27 -11.50 -7.28
C SER A 64 10.70 -11.87 -6.84
N TYR A 65 11.28 -11.10 -5.91
CA TYR A 65 12.60 -11.37 -5.37
C TYR A 65 12.69 -12.73 -4.68
N VAL A 66 11.70 -13.07 -3.83
CA VAL A 66 11.63 -14.38 -3.17
C VAL A 66 11.51 -15.49 -4.21
N HIS A 67 10.63 -15.33 -5.19
CA HIS A 67 10.42 -16.30 -6.26
C HIS A 67 11.70 -16.53 -7.08
N ASP A 68 12.38 -15.46 -7.50
CA ASP A 68 13.61 -15.54 -8.28
C ASP A 68 14.78 -16.11 -7.48
N THR A 69 14.85 -15.79 -6.19
CA THR A 69 15.85 -16.36 -5.27
C THR A 69 15.62 -17.86 -5.11
N VAL A 70 14.39 -18.30 -4.85
CA VAL A 70 14.05 -19.72 -4.74
C VAL A 70 14.35 -20.44 -6.06
N LYS A 71 13.98 -19.85 -7.20
CA LYS A 71 14.29 -20.40 -8.53
C LYS A 71 15.79 -20.52 -8.77
N SER A 72 16.58 -19.53 -8.38
CA SER A 72 18.04 -19.54 -8.48
C SER A 72 18.67 -20.64 -7.62
N VAL A 73 18.19 -20.82 -6.39
CA VAL A 73 18.65 -21.89 -5.47
C VAL A 73 18.28 -23.27 -6.00
N ILE A 74 17.05 -23.46 -6.51
CA ILE A 74 16.60 -24.76 -7.05
C ILE A 74 17.33 -25.11 -8.34
N ASN A 75 17.48 -24.15 -9.24
CA ASN A 75 18.07 -24.40 -10.55
C ASN A 75 19.60 -24.47 -10.51
N GLY A 76 20.22 -24.10 -9.39
CA GLY A 76 21.66 -24.17 -9.18
C GLY A 76 22.43 -23.37 -10.24
N PHE A 77 22.96 -22.22 -9.86
CA PHE A 77 24.23 -21.84 -10.45
C PHE A 77 25.29 -22.89 -10.11
#